data_AF-A0A161MBQ3-F1
#
_entry.id   AF-A0A161MBQ3-F1
#
_cell.length_a   1.000
_cell.length_b   1.000
_cell.length_c   1.000
_cell.angle_alpha   90.00
_cell.angle_beta   90.00
_cell.angle_gamma   90.00
#
_symmetry.space_group_name_H-M   'P 1'
#
loop_
_entity.id
_entity.type
_entity.pdbx_description
1 polymer ?
#
loop_
_entity_poly.entity_id
_entity_poly.type
_entity_poly.pdbx_seq_one_letter_code
_entity_poly.pdbx_strand_id
1 'polypeptide(L)'
;MSGRDGAAAALRAELERLGITGACELGDGVTLSVWVGLVVRFRDGFYRWREGSVKCRHLGTDPTGCAIRIARRHAELQTDVPLWWEDLAKILREEAAEDRR
;
A
#
# COMPACT_ATOMS: atom_id res chain seq x y z
N MET A 1 19.74 -15.37 -8.54
CA MET A 1 18.77 -15.01 -7.48
C MET A 1 17.94 -13.85 -7.99
N SER A 2 16.63 -14.08 -8.15
CA SER A 2 15.68 -13.20 -8.82
C SER A 2 15.49 -11.87 -8.08
N GLY A 3 15.72 -10.74 -8.74
CA GLY A 3 15.47 -9.40 -8.20
C GLY A 3 13.99 -9.02 -8.01
N ARG A 4 13.09 -10.01 -7.90
CA ARG A 4 11.65 -9.82 -7.66
C ARG A 4 11.23 -10.17 -6.23
N ASP A 5 11.91 -11.13 -5.60
CA ASP A 5 11.44 -11.78 -4.36
C ASP A 5 11.68 -10.96 -3.08
N GLY A 6 11.78 -9.65 -3.20
CA GLY A 6 12.05 -8.76 -2.06
C GLY A 6 11.67 -7.30 -2.28
N ALA A 7 10.99 -6.95 -3.38
CA ALA A 7 10.57 -5.56 -3.61
C ALA A 7 9.55 -5.09 -2.58
N ALA A 8 8.58 -5.94 -2.23
CA ALA A 8 7.63 -5.65 -1.15
C ALA A 8 8.36 -5.55 0.19
N ALA A 9 9.19 -6.54 0.55
CA ALA A 9 9.95 -6.53 1.80
C ALA A 9 10.85 -5.28 1.95
N ALA A 10 11.56 -4.90 0.88
CA ALA A 10 12.39 -3.68 0.86
C ALA A 10 11.55 -2.42 1.02
N LEU A 11 10.42 -2.31 0.31
CA LEU A 11 9.51 -1.19 0.47
C LEU A 11 8.94 -1.12 1.90
N ARG A 12 8.57 -2.26 2.50
CA ARG A 12 8.08 -2.31 3.88
C ARG A 12 9.12 -1.81 4.87
N ALA A 13 10.37 -2.27 4.74
CA ALA A 13 11.47 -1.80 5.59
C ALA A 13 11.66 -0.28 5.49
N GLU A 14 11.61 0.28 4.29
CA GLU A 14 11.71 1.73 4.08
C GLU A 14 10.50 2.49 4.68
N LEU A 15 9.29 1.94 4.59
CA LEU A 15 8.09 2.50 5.23
C LEU A 15 8.17 2.46 6.77
N GLU A 16 8.65 1.37 7.35
CA GLU A 16 8.88 1.23 8.79
C GLU A 16 9.87 2.28 9.30
N ARG A 17 10.95 2.54 8.54
CA ARG A 17 11.92 3.62 8.84
C ARG A 17 11.31 5.01 8.80
N LEU A 18 10.24 5.21 8.04
CA LEU A 18 9.45 6.45 7.99
C LEU A 18 8.34 6.50 9.06
N GLY A 19 8.27 5.52 9.96
CA GLY A 19 7.28 5.44 11.04
C GLY A 19 5.96 4.77 10.64
N ILE A 20 5.87 4.19 9.44
CA ILE A 20 4.67 3.49 8.97
C ILE A 20 4.81 2.00 9.26
N THR A 21 4.36 1.61 10.44
CA THR A 21 4.48 0.23 10.95
C THR A 21 3.26 -0.64 10.65
N GLY A 22 2.17 -0.05 10.18
CA GLY A 22 0.92 -0.77 9.86
C GLY A 22 0.86 -1.43 8.48
N ALA A 23 1.94 -1.34 7.69
CA ALA A 23 1.94 -1.87 6.33
C ALA A 23 2.05 -3.41 6.32
N CYS A 24 1.11 -4.07 5.65
CA CYS A 24 0.98 -5.52 5.61
C CYS A 24 1.19 -6.06 4.18
N GLU A 25 1.95 -7.15 4.03
CA GLU A 25 2.11 -7.85 2.77
C GLU A 25 0.93 -8.81 2.54
N LEU A 26 0.40 -8.88 1.32
CA LEU A 26 -0.74 -9.74 0.98
C LEU A 26 -0.35 -11.17 0.55
N GLY A 27 0.91 -11.58 0.79
CA GLY A 27 1.39 -12.94 0.56
C GLY A 27 1.81 -13.28 -0.88
N ASP A 28 1.82 -12.31 -1.80
CA ASP A 28 2.25 -12.49 -3.19
C ASP A 28 3.68 -11.99 -3.47
N GLY A 29 4.43 -11.57 -2.44
CA GLY A 29 5.80 -11.06 -2.54
C GLY A 29 5.93 -9.69 -3.21
N VAL A 30 4.82 -9.10 -3.70
CA VAL A 30 4.86 -7.88 -4.52
C VAL A 30 3.81 -6.84 -4.14
N THR A 31 2.84 -7.18 -3.29
CA THR A 31 1.73 -6.32 -2.90
C THR A 31 1.77 -6.02 -1.40
N LEU A 32 1.68 -4.72 -1.08
CA LEU A 32 1.65 -4.16 0.28
C LEU A 32 0.40 -3.30 0.45
N SER A 33 -0.42 -3.62 1.45
CA SER A 33 -1.45 -2.72 1.96
C SER A 33 -0.83 -1.82 3.00
N VAL A 34 -0.85 -0.50 2.77
CA VAL A 34 -0.23 0.49 3.67
C VAL A 34 -1.29 1.16 4.55
N TRP A 35 -2.50 1.32 4.00
CA TRP A 35 -3.69 1.84 4.66
C TRP A 35 -4.90 1.31 3.88
N VAL A 36 -6.11 1.36 4.45
CA VAL A 36 -7.28 0.82 3.73
C VAL A 36 -7.51 1.61 2.44
N GLY A 37 -7.56 0.92 1.30
CA GLY A 37 -7.60 1.60 0.01
C GLY A 37 -6.30 2.29 -0.42
N LEU A 38 -5.20 2.24 0.34
CA LEU A 38 -3.84 2.55 -0.13
C LEU A 38 -3.03 1.26 -0.29
N VAL A 39 -3.01 0.73 -1.51
CA VAL A 39 -2.34 -0.54 -1.82
C VAL A 39 -1.24 -0.30 -2.84
N VAL A 40 -0.01 -0.71 -2.52
CA VAL A 40 1.17 -0.62 -3.38
C VAL A 40 1.46 -2.00 -3.97
N ARG A 41 1.79 -2.05 -5.25
CA ARG A 41 2.19 -3.25 -5.96
C ARG A 41 3.42 -3.00 -6.82
N PHE A 42 4.39 -3.90 -6.75
CA PHE A 42 5.52 -3.94 -7.68
C PHE A 42 5.17 -4.82 -8.89
N ARG A 43 5.19 -4.24 -10.09
CA ARG A 43 4.88 -4.95 -11.33
C ARG A 43 5.66 -4.37 -12.51
N ASP A 44 6.20 -5.25 -13.33
CA ASP A 44 6.96 -4.91 -14.54
C ASP A 44 8.15 -3.98 -14.27
N GLY A 45 8.76 -4.09 -13.09
CA GLY A 45 9.89 -3.25 -12.66
C GLY A 45 9.50 -1.93 -12.00
N PHE A 46 8.21 -1.63 -11.86
CA PHE A 46 7.73 -0.36 -11.31
C PHE A 46 6.84 -0.54 -10.08
N TYR A 47 6.95 0.39 -9.13
CA TYR A 47 5.95 0.52 -8.07
C TYR A 47 4.72 1.26 -8.59
N ARG A 48 3.55 0.69 -8.31
CA ARG A 48 2.23 1.26 -8.62
C ARG A 48 1.44 1.28 -7.32
N TRP A 49 0.56 2.24 -7.14
CA TRP A 49 -0.36 2.17 -6.01
C TRP A 49 -1.76 2.58 -6.40
N ARG A 50 -2.71 2.19 -5.56
CA ARG A 50 -4.11 2.58 -5.66
C ARG A 50 -4.50 3.37 -4.43
N GLU A 51 -5.36 4.35 -4.64
CA GLU A 51 -6.04 5.16 -3.62
C GLU A 51 -7.55 5.03 -3.88
N GLY A 52 -8.20 4.11 -3.19
CA GLY A 52 -9.56 3.67 -3.54
C GLY A 52 -9.64 3.13 -4.98
N SER A 53 -10.33 3.86 -5.85
CA SER A 53 -10.46 3.55 -7.29
C SER A 53 -9.36 4.17 -8.16
N VAL A 54 -8.64 5.17 -7.65
CA VAL A 54 -7.60 5.90 -8.40
C VAL A 54 -6.33 5.05 -8.49
N LYS A 55 -5.71 5.02 -9.67
CA LYS A 55 -4.46 4.31 -9.93
C LYS A 55 -3.32 5.30 -10.16
N CYS A 56 -2.24 5.14 -9.43
CA CYS A 56 -1.05 5.97 -9.48
C CYS A 56 0.20 5.13 -9.77
N ARG A 57 1.26 5.76 -10.28
CA ARG A 57 2.54 5.10 -10.62
C ARG A 57 3.73 5.88 -10.07
N HIS A 58 4.70 5.15 -9.53
CA HIS A 58 6.01 5.70 -9.18
C HIS A 58 6.86 5.79 -10.44
N LEU A 59 7.47 6.95 -10.69
CA LEU A 59 8.27 7.15 -11.90
C LEU A 59 9.65 6.46 -11.81
N GLY A 60 10.15 6.23 -10.60
CA GLY A 60 11.36 5.46 -10.34
C GLY A 60 11.10 3.97 -10.12
N THR A 61 12.18 3.25 -9.86
CA THR A 61 12.18 1.83 -9.46
C THR A 61 12.79 1.62 -8.07
N ASP A 62 13.19 2.71 -7.41
CA ASP A 62 13.82 2.66 -6.09
C ASP A 62 12.76 2.58 -4.97
N PRO A 63 12.93 1.65 -4.01
CA PRO A 63 11.99 1.47 -2.91
C PRO A 63 11.95 2.70 -1.99
N THR A 64 13.08 3.38 -1.74
CA THR A 64 13.17 4.53 -0.84
C THR A 64 12.34 5.73 -1.34
N GLY A 65 12.51 6.13 -2.60
CA GLY A 65 11.74 7.20 -3.22
C GLY A 65 10.26 6.86 -3.34
N CYS A 66 9.92 5.59 -3.57
CA CYS A 66 8.53 5.14 -3.48
C CYS A 66 7.99 5.27 -2.05
N ALA A 67 8.73 4.81 -1.04
CA ALA A 67 8.33 4.88 0.37
C ALA A 67 8.08 6.31 0.82
N ILE A 68 8.94 7.27 0.46
CA ILE A 68 8.76 8.70 0.77
C ILE A 68 7.45 9.23 0.19
N ARG A 69 7.11 8.90 -1.06
CA ARG A 69 5.87 9.36 -1.68
C ARG A 69 4.64 8.75 -1.04
N ILE A 70 4.69 7.44 -0.77
CA ILE A 70 3.61 6.74 -0.07
C ILE A 70 3.43 7.29 1.34
N ALA A 71 4.52 7.59 2.05
CA ALA A 71 4.45 8.12 3.40
C ALA A 71 3.84 9.52 3.46
N ARG A 72 4.22 10.41 2.53
CA ARG A 72 3.57 11.71 2.37
C ARG A 72 2.09 11.56 2.10
N ARG A 73 1.73 10.69 1.15
CA ARG A 73 0.33 10.48 0.79
C ARG A 73 -0.50 9.87 1.92
N HIS A 74 0.08 8.94 2.66
CA HIS A 74 -0.52 8.36 3.86
C HIS A 74 -0.81 9.44 4.90
N ALA A 75 0.13 10.35 5.18
CA ALA A 75 -0.08 11.45 6.12
C ALA A 75 -1.18 12.43 5.65
N GLU A 76 -1.24 12.74 4.35
CA GLU A 76 -2.31 13.54 3.76
C GLU A 76 -3.67 12.88 3.97
N LEU A 77 -3.79 11.58 3.65
CA LEU A 77 -5.02 10.82 3.79
C LEU A 77 -5.47 10.64 5.25
N GLN A 78 -4.53 10.59 6.19
CA GLN A 78 -4.87 10.58 7.63
C GLN A 78 -5.33 11.95 8.13
N THR A 79 -4.84 13.04 7.54
CA THR A 79 -5.21 14.41 7.94
C THR A 79 -6.57 14.81 7.35
N ASP A 80 -6.83 14.41 6.11
CA ASP A 80 -8.07 14.68 5.38
C ASP A 80 -8.61 13.35 4.83
N VAL A 81 -9.34 12.63 5.68
CA VAL A 81 -9.88 11.29 5.36
C VAL A 81 -10.94 11.44 4.27
N PRO A 82 -10.74 10.88 3.07
CA PRO A 82 -11.69 11.06 1.97
C PRO A 82 -13.01 10.35 2.24
N LEU A 83 -14.13 10.90 1.75
CA LEU A 83 -15.47 10.32 1.94
C LEU A 83 -15.61 8.86 1.45
N TRP A 84 -14.88 8.49 0.38
CA TRP A 84 -14.88 7.11 -0.14
C TRP A 84 -14.30 6.09 0.85
N TRP A 85 -13.58 6.56 1.88
CA TRP A 85 -13.01 5.71 2.92
C TRP A 85 -14.09 4.98 3.71
N GLU A 86 -15.19 5.67 4.05
CA GLU A 86 -16.26 5.06 4.85
C GLU A 86 -16.94 3.92 4.10
N ASP A 87 -17.22 4.13 2.81
CA ASP A 87 -17.76 3.11 1.92
C ASP A 87 -16.82 1.90 1.81
N LEU A 88 -15.53 2.15 1.59
CA LEU A 88 -14.53 1.10 1.48
C LEU A 88 -14.34 0.33 2.81
N ALA A 89 -14.32 1.04 3.92
CA ALA A 89 -14.21 0.44 5.26
C ALA A 89 -15.46 -0.35 5.63
N LYS A 90 -16.65 0.05 5.16
CA LYS A 90 -17.88 -0.72 5.32
C LYS A 90 -17.81 -2.03 4.55
N ILE A 91 -17.46 -1.99 3.26
CA ILE A 91 -17.31 -3.19 2.41
C ILE A 91 -16.33 -4.18 3.04
N LEU A 92 -15.16 -3.71 3.48
CA LEU A 92 -14.15 -4.58 4.08
C LEU A 92 -14.57 -5.18 5.42
N ARG A 93 -15.38 -4.46 6.21
CA ARG A 93 -15.96 -5.00 7.46
C ARG A 93 -17.02 -6.06 7.17
N GLU A 94 -17.81 -5.88 6.12
CA GLU A 94 -18.83 -6.84 5.69
C GLU A 94 -18.16 -8.12 5.15
N GLU A 95 -17.15 -8.00 4.27
CA GLU A 95 -16.36 -9.15 3.78
C GLU A 95 -15.66 -9.90 4.93
N ALA A 96 -15.03 -9.19 5.86
CA ALA A 96 -14.38 -9.81 7.03
C ALA A 96 -15.36 -10.51 7.98
N ALA A 97 -16.65 -10.12 7.99
CA ALA A 97 -17.68 -10.79 8.77
C ALA A 97 -18.21 -12.05 8.07
N GLU A 98 -18.17 -12.10 6.74
CA GLU A 98 -18.57 -13.26 5.94
C GLU A 98 -17.53 -14.38 5.98
N ASP A 99 -16.23 -14.06 5.96
CA ASP A 99 -15.13 -15.03 6.06
C ASP A 99 -15.07 -15.79 7.41
N ARG A 100 -15.85 -15.36 8.42
CA ARG A 100 -15.93 -16.01 9.74
C ARG A 100 -17.13 -16.95 9.89
N ARG A 101 -17.90 -17.21 8.83
CA ARG A 101 -19.02 -18.16 8.81
C ARG A 101 -18.63 -19.47 8.14
#